data_AF-A0A2J7VYZ4-F1
#
_entry.id   AF-A0A2J7VYZ4-F1
#
_cell.length_a   1.000
_cell.length_b   1.000
_cell.length_c   1.000
_cell.angle_alpha   90.00
_cell.angle_beta   90.00
_cell.angle_gamma   90.00
#
_symmetry.space_group_name_H-M   'P 1'
#
loop_
_entity.id
_entity.type
_entity.pdbx_description
1 polymer ?
#
loop_
_entity_poly.entity_id
_entity_poly.type
_entity_poly.pdbx_seq_one_letter_code
_entity_poly.pdbx_strand_id
1 'polypeptide(L)'
;MSGLSDFAQNKATDAIYRGQALGAPATLYHALLTCTKGARANSTAYALNDTVAVTANDGIIHLYKVTTAGTTAAAQSTLYPGALGEAITDGTAVLTEQSAAVDAGTVVECTGGSYARASVTASLANYAGTQAAGSTTASSGTGGQTSNNGVITFPTPTGQWVPAGGAIWGVAVYDASSAGNMWSWAPLSALKTSISTGDPAPTIAAAALSFKLGS
;
A
#
# COMPACT_ATOMS: atom_id res chain seq x y z
N MET A 1 2.25 1.32 -8.79
CA MET A 1 2.57 -0.11 -8.95
C MET A 1 1.82 -0.87 -7.85
N SER A 2 1.04 -1.89 -8.16
CA SER A 2 0.58 -2.88 -7.16
C SER A 2 1.37 -4.17 -7.38
N GLY A 3 1.75 -4.84 -6.30
CA GLY A 3 2.77 -5.88 -6.39
C GLY A 3 2.68 -6.92 -5.29
N LEU A 4 3.33 -8.06 -5.56
CA LEU A 4 3.63 -9.07 -4.55
C LEU A 4 4.82 -8.62 -3.71
N SER A 5 4.75 -8.86 -2.40
CA SER A 5 5.93 -8.74 -1.55
C SER A 5 7.00 -9.78 -1.94
N ASP A 6 8.24 -9.55 -1.52
CA ASP A 6 9.33 -10.53 -1.64
C ASP A 6 8.94 -11.87 -0.98
N PHE A 7 8.23 -11.81 0.15
CA PHE A 7 7.73 -12.99 0.83
C PHE A 7 6.78 -13.79 -0.07
N ALA A 8 5.77 -13.14 -0.68
CA ALA A 8 4.83 -13.84 -1.55
C ALA A 8 5.50 -14.34 -2.83
N GLN A 9 6.45 -13.59 -3.41
CA GLN A 9 7.23 -14.03 -4.57
C GLN A 9 8.02 -15.29 -4.25
N ASN A 10 8.66 -15.35 -3.08
CA ASN A 10 9.38 -16.54 -2.62
C ASN A 10 8.43 -17.72 -2.39
N LYS A 11 7.30 -17.50 -1.71
CA LYS A 11 6.28 -18.54 -1.48
C LYS A 11 5.69 -19.09 -2.78
N ALA A 12 5.43 -18.22 -3.75
CA ALA A 12 4.96 -18.62 -5.07
C ALA A 12 6.03 -19.42 -5.84
N THR A 13 7.29 -18.96 -5.80
CA THR A 13 8.42 -19.67 -6.42
C THR A 13 8.60 -21.06 -5.84
N ASP A 14 8.56 -21.18 -4.51
CA ASP A 14 8.67 -22.46 -3.83
C ASP A 14 7.50 -23.41 -4.17
N ALA A 15 6.28 -22.87 -4.27
CA ALA A 15 5.10 -23.66 -4.59
C ALA A 15 5.09 -24.17 -6.02
N ILE A 16 5.46 -23.32 -6.99
CA ILE A 16 5.39 -23.64 -8.41
C ILE A 16 6.57 -24.53 -8.83
N TYR A 17 7.79 -24.16 -8.41
CA TYR A 17 9.00 -24.75 -8.97
C TYR A 17 9.70 -25.74 -8.02
N ARG A 18 9.40 -25.69 -6.72
CA ARG A 18 10.13 -26.47 -5.70
C ARG A 18 9.22 -27.45 -4.93
N GLY A 19 7.99 -27.64 -5.40
CA GLY A 19 7.04 -28.63 -4.88
C GLY A 19 6.65 -28.41 -3.41
N GLN A 20 6.79 -27.18 -2.90
CA GLN A 20 6.41 -26.86 -1.53
C GLN A 20 4.93 -26.47 -1.46
N ALA A 21 4.33 -26.63 -0.28
CA ALA A 21 3.00 -26.08 -0.04
C ALA A 21 3.05 -24.54 -0.02
N LEU A 22 2.17 -23.88 -0.77
CA LEU A 22 2.06 -22.42 -0.77
C LEU A 22 1.74 -21.88 0.63
N GLY A 23 0.91 -22.58 1.40
CA GLY A 23 0.51 -22.12 2.74
C GLY A 23 -0.20 -20.77 2.72
N ALA A 24 -1.04 -20.53 1.71
CA ALA A 24 -1.81 -19.30 1.61
C ALA A 24 -2.77 -19.16 2.80
N PRO A 25 -2.92 -17.96 3.38
CA PRO A 25 -3.74 -17.77 4.56
C PRO A 25 -5.23 -17.91 4.24
N ALA A 26 -5.97 -18.58 5.13
CA ALA A 26 -7.43 -18.70 5.02
C ALA A 26 -8.16 -17.36 5.31
N THR A 27 -7.48 -16.43 5.98
CA THR A 27 -7.97 -15.08 6.27
C THR A 27 -6.90 -14.07 5.90
N LEU A 28 -7.28 -13.10 5.09
CA LEU A 28 -6.43 -12.00 4.66
C LEU A 28 -6.73 -10.76 5.52
N TYR A 29 -5.69 -10.08 5.98
CA TYR A 29 -5.79 -8.92 6.84
C TYR A 29 -5.29 -7.68 6.10
N HIS A 30 -6.19 -6.73 5.86
CA HIS A 30 -5.88 -5.52 5.12
C HIS A 30 -5.37 -4.48 6.09
N ALA A 31 -4.12 -4.08 5.89
CA ALA A 31 -3.43 -3.04 6.63
C ALA A 31 -3.37 -1.76 5.82
N LEU A 32 -3.44 -0.61 6.48
CA LEU A 32 -3.26 0.70 5.88
C LEU A 32 -1.83 1.16 6.10
N LEU A 33 -1.14 1.53 5.02
CA LEU A 33 0.25 1.99 5.04
C LEU A 33 0.30 3.51 5.14
N THR A 34 1.18 4.02 6.01
CA THR A 34 1.29 5.46 6.28
C THR A 34 2.61 6.06 5.80
N CYS A 35 2.59 7.36 5.54
CA CYS A 35 3.76 8.21 5.41
C CYS A 35 3.71 9.33 6.46
N THR A 36 4.87 9.76 6.96
CA THR A 36 4.96 10.67 8.10
C THR A 36 4.59 12.11 7.76
N LYS A 37 4.72 12.52 6.49
CA LYS A 37 4.51 13.91 6.06
C LYS A 37 3.49 14.08 4.93
N GLY A 38 2.67 13.06 4.67
CA GLY A 38 1.62 13.16 3.67
C GLY A 38 2.16 13.40 2.26
N ALA A 39 1.47 14.23 1.48
CA ALA A 39 1.92 14.60 0.14
C ALA A 39 3.18 15.48 0.20
N ARG A 40 4.05 15.35 -0.80
CA ARG A 40 5.17 16.27 -1.01
C ARG A 40 4.65 17.70 -1.23
N ALA A 41 5.13 18.66 -0.44
CA ALA A 41 4.74 20.06 -0.47
C ALA A 41 5.88 20.96 -1.00
N ASN A 42 5.53 22.10 -1.61
CA ASN A 42 6.48 23.06 -2.19
C ASN A 42 7.23 23.84 -1.11
N SER A 43 8.53 24.11 -1.33
CA SER A 43 9.35 24.94 -0.42
C SER A 43 9.23 24.52 1.05
N THR A 44 9.13 23.23 1.31
CA THR A 44 8.83 22.67 2.64
C THR A 44 10.03 21.92 3.18
N ALA A 45 10.35 22.16 4.46
CA ALA A 45 11.44 21.47 5.14
C ALA A 45 11.04 20.05 5.54
N TYR A 46 11.90 19.09 5.24
CA TYR A 46 11.79 17.69 5.63
C TYR A 46 13.03 17.23 6.38
N ALA A 47 12.84 16.42 7.41
CA ALA A 47 13.91 15.85 8.21
C ALA A 47 14.37 14.50 7.66
N LEU A 48 15.59 14.08 8.05
CA LEU A 48 16.10 12.76 7.73
C LEU A 48 15.13 11.68 8.23
N ASN A 49 14.87 10.68 7.39
CA ASN A 49 13.92 9.58 7.60
C ASN A 49 12.43 9.95 7.54
N ASP A 50 12.07 11.21 7.27
CA ASP A 50 10.68 11.49 6.91
C ASP A 50 10.28 10.69 5.68
N THR A 51 9.04 10.21 5.67
CA THR A 51 8.44 9.55 4.52
C THR A 51 7.35 10.43 3.94
N VAL A 52 7.35 10.50 2.61
CA VAL A 52 6.52 11.42 1.84
C VAL A 52 5.90 10.63 0.71
N ALA A 53 4.60 10.85 0.48
CA ALA A 53 3.93 10.32 -0.68
C ALA A 53 4.03 11.30 -1.84
N VAL A 54 4.41 10.79 -3.01
CA VAL A 54 4.60 11.57 -4.22
C VAL A 54 3.80 10.92 -5.33
N THR A 55 2.87 11.67 -5.94
CA THR A 55 2.31 11.27 -7.24
C THR A 55 3.38 11.55 -8.30
N ALA A 56 4.01 10.49 -8.80
CA ALA A 56 5.07 10.59 -9.80
C ALA A 56 4.48 10.81 -11.21
N ASN A 57 5.35 11.00 -12.19
CA ASN A 57 4.96 11.26 -13.59
C ASN A 57 4.23 10.08 -14.24
N ASP A 58 4.34 8.88 -13.66
CA ASP A 58 3.56 7.70 -14.06
C ASP A 58 2.09 7.75 -13.60
N GLY A 59 1.71 8.80 -12.87
CA GLY A 59 0.35 9.01 -12.35
C GLY A 59 0.03 8.20 -11.10
N ILE A 60 1.02 7.51 -10.52
CA ILE A 60 0.83 6.66 -9.35
C ILE A 60 1.45 7.32 -8.12
N ILE A 61 0.87 7.05 -6.95
CA ILE A 61 1.45 7.42 -5.67
C ILE A 61 2.56 6.44 -5.32
N HIS A 62 3.76 6.97 -5.11
CA HIS A 62 4.94 6.27 -4.63
C HIS A 62 5.31 6.76 -3.23
N LEU A 63 5.92 5.88 -2.43
CA LEU A 63 6.49 6.24 -1.14
C LEU A 63 7.95 6.63 -1.34
N TYR A 64 8.33 7.80 -0.83
CA TYR A 64 9.71 8.26 -0.78
C TYR A 64 10.14 8.43 0.67
N LYS A 65 11.43 8.20 0.91
CA LYS A 65 12.09 8.48 2.18
C LYS A 65 13.14 9.55 1.99
N VAL A 66 13.16 10.52 2.89
CA VAL A 66 14.17 11.58 2.91
C VAL A 66 15.47 10.98 3.42
N THR A 67 16.45 10.89 2.53
CA THR A 67 17.80 10.36 2.80
C THR A 67 18.82 11.46 3.09
N THR A 68 18.50 12.71 2.68
CA THR A 68 19.21 13.92 3.13
C THR A 68 18.17 14.98 3.50
N ALA A 69 18.22 15.47 4.75
CA ALA A 69 17.33 16.52 5.23
C ALA A 69 17.53 17.82 4.45
N GLY A 70 16.46 18.58 4.26
CA GLY A 70 16.51 19.83 3.50
C GLY A 70 15.13 20.37 3.18
N THR A 71 15.08 21.36 2.29
CA THR A 71 13.86 22.00 1.82
C THR A 71 13.62 21.63 0.38
N THR A 72 12.42 21.14 0.08
CA THR A 72 12.02 20.82 -1.29
C THR A 72 11.99 22.06 -2.19
N ALA A 73 12.16 21.88 -3.49
CA ALA A 73 12.04 22.93 -4.47
C ALA A 73 10.64 23.56 -4.48
N ALA A 74 10.54 24.77 -5.02
CA ALA A 74 9.29 25.50 -5.14
C ALA A 74 8.25 24.83 -6.07
N ALA A 75 8.66 23.85 -6.88
CA ALA A 75 7.79 23.05 -7.74
C ALA A 75 8.33 21.62 -7.89
N GLN A 76 7.42 20.65 -7.98
CA GLN A 76 7.73 19.23 -8.22
C GLN A 76 8.12 18.97 -9.68
N SER A 77 7.36 19.51 -10.64
CA SER A 77 7.53 19.29 -12.09
C SER A 77 7.91 17.84 -12.46
N THR A 78 8.80 17.64 -13.43
CA THR A 78 9.22 16.34 -13.95
C THR A 78 10.25 15.62 -13.06
N LEU A 79 10.51 16.08 -11.83
CA LEU A 79 11.57 15.56 -10.97
C LEU A 79 11.39 14.08 -10.59
N TYR A 80 10.16 13.59 -10.57
CA TYR A 80 9.81 12.26 -10.06
C TYR A 80 9.25 11.38 -11.19
N PRO A 81 10.10 10.66 -11.94
CA PRO A 81 9.65 9.79 -13.02
C PRO A 81 8.92 8.52 -12.55
N GLY A 82 9.06 8.11 -11.28
CA GLY A 82 8.40 6.91 -10.73
C GLY A 82 9.23 5.63 -10.92
N ALA A 83 10.55 5.76 -10.98
CA ALA A 83 11.47 4.64 -11.16
C ALA A 83 11.84 3.97 -9.83
N LEU A 84 12.00 2.65 -9.85
CA LEU A 84 12.35 1.86 -8.67
C LEU A 84 13.65 2.35 -8.02
N GLY A 85 13.58 2.68 -6.73
CA GLY A 85 14.75 3.05 -5.92
C GLY A 85 15.45 4.33 -6.35
N GLU A 86 14.79 5.18 -7.14
CA GLU A 86 15.39 6.42 -7.60
C GLU A 86 15.69 7.39 -6.46
N ALA A 87 16.80 8.13 -6.58
CA ALA A 87 17.18 9.16 -5.64
C ALA A 87 17.07 10.54 -6.31
N ILE A 88 16.11 11.33 -5.85
CA ILE A 88 15.78 12.65 -6.38
C ILE A 88 16.34 13.72 -5.46
N THR A 89 17.15 14.62 -6.02
CA THR A 89 17.51 15.88 -5.35
C THR A 89 16.40 16.88 -5.61
N ASP A 90 15.62 17.20 -4.59
CA ASP A 90 14.50 18.13 -4.64
C ASP A 90 14.81 19.34 -3.77
N GLY A 91 15.20 20.44 -4.40
CA GLY A 91 15.74 21.60 -3.69
C GLY A 91 17.06 21.24 -3.00
N THR A 92 17.07 21.29 -1.67
CA THR A 92 18.21 20.84 -0.84
C THR A 92 17.99 19.50 -0.16
N ALA A 93 16.81 18.91 -0.29
CA ALA A 93 16.51 17.57 0.22
C ALA A 93 16.87 16.50 -0.81
N VAL A 94 17.22 15.29 -0.35
CA VAL A 94 17.31 14.10 -1.19
C VAL A 94 16.26 13.10 -0.75
N LEU A 95 15.42 12.67 -1.69
CA LEU A 95 14.33 11.73 -1.47
C LEU A 95 14.59 10.46 -2.30
N THR A 96 14.50 9.30 -1.67
CA THR A 96 14.70 8.00 -2.32
C THR A 96 13.42 7.20 -2.32
N GLU A 97 13.01 6.70 -3.49
CA GLU A 97 11.83 5.86 -3.68
C GLU A 97 11.96 4.55 -2.86
N GLN A 98 10.85 4.03 -2.34
CA GLN A 98 10.83 2.99 -1.31
C GLN A 98 10.19 1.66 -1.74
N SER A 99 9.92 1.41 -3.02
CA SER A 99 9.25 0.17 -3.46
C SER A 99 9.98 -1.09 -3.00
N ALA A 100 11.33 -1.10 -2.98
CA ALA A 100 12.10 -2.21 -2.42
C ALA A 100 11.83 -2.42 -0.90
N ALA A 101 11.68 -1.35 -0.13
CA ALA A 101 11.33 -1.43 1.29
C ALA A 101 9.89 -1.89 1.50
N VAL A 102 8.98 -1.49 0.59
CA VAL A 102 7.59 -1.94 0.56
C VAL A 102 7.56 -3.44 0.26
N ASP A 103 8.23 -3.91 -0.81
CA ASP A 103 8.27 -5.33 -1.20
C ASP A 103 8.86 -6.21 -0.10
N ALA A 104 9.87 -5.72 0.62
CA ALA A 104 10.43 -6.39 1.80
C ALA A 104 9.48 -6.40 3.02
N GLY A 105 8.34 -5.70 2.97
CA GLY A 105 7.36 -5.61 4.06
C GLY A 105 7.83 -4.78 5.25
N THR A 106 8.75 -3.82 5.04
CA THR A 106 9.40 -3.05 6.12
C THR A 106 8.81 -1.64 6.32
N VAL A 107 7.79 -1.29 5.54
CA VAL A 107 7.10 0.00 5.63
C VAL A 107 6.17 0.09 6.84
N VAL A 108 5.86 1.33 7.23
CA VAL A 108 5.11 1.59 8.45
C VAL A 108 3.61 1.46 8.20
N GLU A 109 2.97 0.64 9.03
CA GLU A 109 1.52 0.52 9.14
C GLU A 109 0.94 1.65 10.01
N CYS A 110 -0.30 2.05 9.74
CA CYS A 110 -1.05 2.99 10.58
C CYS A 110 -1.16 2.48 12.03
N THR A 111 -1.35 3.41 12.97
CA THR A 111 -1.48 3.08 14.39
C THR A 111 -2.28 4.13 15.15
N GLY A 112 -2.82 3.76 16.32
CA GLY A 112 -3.62 4.66 17.16
C GLY A 112 -5.11 4.69 16.79
N GLY A 113 -5.90 5.42 17.59
CA GLY A 113 -7.33 5.66 17.32
C GLY A 113 -8.21 4.44 17.10
N SER A 114 -7.94 3.30 17.74
CA SER A 114 -8.61 2.00 17.52
C SER A 114 -8.40 1.39 16.14
N TYR A 115 -7.36 1.81 15.41
CA TYR A 115 -6.93 1.16 14.18
C TYR A 115 -6.67 -0.34 14.42
N ALA A 116 -7.26 -1.17 13.56
CA ALA A 116 -6.93 -2.57 13.41
C ALA A 116 -7.09 -2.96 11.94
N ARG A 117 -6.36 -4.00 11.51
CA ARG A 117 -6.47 -4.55 10.15
C ARG A 117 -7.88 -5.07 9.90
N ALA A 118 -8.41 -4.85 8.70
CA ALA A 118 -9.70 -5.40 8.29
C ALA A 118 -9.54 -6.85 7.79
N SER A 119 -10.16 -7.80 8.48
CA SER A 119 -10.09 -9.23 8.13
C SER A 119 -11.12 -9.60 7.06
N VAL A 120 -10.70 -10.35 6.04
CA VAL A 120 -11.56 -10.91 5.02
C VAL A 120 -11.19 -12.37 4.81
N THR A 121 -12.16 -13.28 4.94
CA THR A 121 -11.94 -14.70 4.65
C THR A 121 -11.64 -14.90 3.17
N ALA A 122 -10.58 -15.63 2.83
CA ALA A 122 -10.25 -15.98 1.46
C ALA A 122 -11.31 -16.95 0.91
N SER A 123 -12.06 -16.51 -0.09
CA SER A 123 -13.12 -17.31 -0.72
C SER A 123 -13.49 -16.72 -2.08
N LEU A 124 -14.12 -17.54 -2.93
CA LEU A 124 -14.69 -17.10 -4.21
C LEU A 124 -15.77 -16.01 -4.02
N ALA A 125 -16.45 -15.99 -2.88
CA ALA A 125 -17.44 -14.96 -2.58
C ALA A 125 -16.78 -13.60 -2.32
N ASN A 126 -15.61 -13.58 -1.66
CA ASN A 126 -14.96 -12.35 -1.22
C ASN A 126 -13.93 -11.80 -2.21
N TYR A 127 -13.35 -12.65 -3.07
CA TYR A 127 -12.35 -12.25 -4.07
C TYR A 127 -12.71 -12.72 -5.47
N ALA A 128 -12.59 -11.80 -6.42
CA ALA A 128 -12.94 -12.00 -7.80
C ALA A 128 -11.99 -12.99 -8.51
N GLY A 129 -12.55 -13.89 -9.33
CA GLY A 129 -11.76 -14.58 -10.34
C GLY A 129 -11.18 -13.62 -11.40
N THR A 130 -10.09 -14.00 -12.06
CA THR A 130 -9.35 -13.14 -13.01
C THR A 130 -10.07 -12.80 -14.32
N GLN A 131 -11.27 -13.33 -14.52
CA GLN A 131 -12.12 -13.16 -15.69
C GLN A 131 -12.99 -11.89 -15.63
N ALA A 132 -13.37 -11.44 -14.42
CA ALA A 132 -14.19 -10.25 -14.23
C ALA A 132 -14.25 -9.85 -12.74
N ALA A 133 -14.33 -8.54 -12.47
CA ALA A 133 -14.67 -8.04 -11.14
C ALA A 133 -16.04 -8.58 -10.68
N GLY A 134 -16.16 -8.96 -9.40
CA GLY A 134 -17.38 -9.55 -8.86
C GLY A 134 -17.53 -11.05 -9.14
N SER A 135 -16.63 -11.68 -9.91
CA SER A 135 -16.78 -13.09 -10.27
C SER A 135 -16.58 -14.01 -9.06
N THR A 136 -17.49 -14.97 -8.89
CA THR A 136 -17.45 -15.98 -7.82
C THR A 136 -17.10 -17.38 -8.32
N THR A 137 -16.54 -17.49 -9.52
CA THR A 137 -16.02 -18.75 -10.08
C THR A 137 -14.51 -18.78 -10.02
N ALA A 138 -13.93 -19.98 -9.99
CA ALA A 138 -12.48 -20.16 -10.01
C ALA A 138 -11.84 -19.40 -11.19
N SER A 139 -10.67 -18.81 -10.95
CA SER A 139 -9.98 -17.95 -11.92
C SER A 139 -9.69 -18.68 -13.23
N SER A 140 -10.10 -18.06 -14.34
CA SER A 140 -9.88 -18.57 -15.70
C SER A 140 -9.60 -17.47 -16.72
N GLY A 141 -9.53 -16.21 -16.27
CA GLY A 141 -9.28 -15.06 -17.14
C GLY A 141 -7.79 -14.88 -17.48
N THR A 142 -7.54 -14.04 -18.48
CA THR A 142 -6.20 -13.79 -19.05
C THR A 142 -5.52 -12.53 -18.49
N GLY A 143 -6.23 -11.71 -17.71
CA GLY A 143 -5.71 -10.44 -17.18
C GLY A 143 -4.92 -10.57 -15.87
N GLY A 144 -5.02 -11.71 -15.19
CA GLY A 144 -4.33 -11.96 -13.91
C GLY A 144 -4.78 -11.08 -12.74
N GLN A 145 -5.78 -10.20 -12.95
CA GLN A 145 -6.25 -9.25 -11.95
C GLN A 145 -7.37 -9.84 -11.10
N THR A 146 -7.23 -9.75 -9.79
CA THR A 146 -8.28 -10.04 -8.80
C THR A 146 -8.67 -8.76 -8.08
N SER A 147 -9.87 -8.74 -7.51
CA SER A 147 -10.32 -7.64 -6.65
C SER A 147 -11.20 -8.14 -5.51
N ASN A 148 -11.48 -7.29 -4.52
CA ASN A 148 -12.47 -7.57 -3.50
C ASN A 148 -13.89 -7.50 -4.08
N ASN A 149 -14.72 -8.53 -3.87
CA ASN A 149 -16.11 -8.55 -4.35
C ASN A 149 -17.05 -7.74 -3.44
N GLY A 150 -16.76 -7.70 -2.13
CA GLY A 150 -17.53 -6.97 -1.12
C GLY A 150 -16.79 -5.74 -0.59
N VAL A 151 -17.50 -4.87 0.11
CA VAL A 151 -16.91 -3.74 0.83
C VAL A 151 -16.04 -4.29 1.98
N ILE A 152 -14.84 -3.75 2.12
CA ILE A 152 -13.95 -4.02 3.26
C ILE A 152 -14.06 -2.85 4.22
N THR A 153 -14.44 -3.11 5.48
CA THR A 153 -14.66 -2.07 6.49
C THR A 153 -13.62 -2.18 7.59
N PHE A 154 -12.96 -1.05 7.88
CA PHE A 154 -12.06 -0.90 9.01
C PHE A 154 -12.85 -0.49 10.27
N PRO A 155 -12.29 -0.62 11.49
CA PRO A 155 -12.93 -0.13 12.69
C PRO A 155 -13.25 1.37 12.63
N THR A 156 -14.26 1.81 13.38
CA THR A 156 -14.56 3.24 13.52
C THR A 156 -13.40 3.93 14.27
N PRO A 157 -12.83 5.03 13.72
CA PRO A 157 -11.76 5.76 14.38
C PRO A 157 -12.23 6.38 15.70
N THR A 158 -11.49 6.12 16.78
CA THR A 158 -11.66 6.80 18.08
C THR A 158 -10.64 7.91 18.29
N GLY A 159 -9.73 8.10 17.33
CA GLY A 159 -8.62 9.05 17.38
C GLY A 159 -7.86 9.04 16.06
N GLN A 160 -6.74 9.76 16.01
CA GLN A 160 -5.93 9.86 14.80
C GLN A 160 -5.18 8.55 14.51
N TRP A 161 -5.19 8.09 13.24
CA TRP A 161 -4.52 6.85 12.79
C TRP A 161 -3.16 7.05 12.14
N VAL A 162 -2.85 8.30 11.81
CA VAL A 162 -1.60 8.72 11.17
C VAL A 162 -0.98 9.85 11.99
N PRO A 163 0.34 10.05 11.92
CA PRO A 163 0.98 11.20 12.57
C PRO A 163 0.37 12.53 12.12
N ALA A 164 0.58 13.59 12.90
CA ALA A 164 0.20 14.95 12.50
C ALA A 164 0.91 15.34 11.18
N GLY A 165 0.13 15.69 10.16
CA GLY A 165 0.63 15.96 8.81
C GLY A 165 0.93 14.71 7.98
N GLY A 166 0.72 13.51 8.52
CA GLY A 166 0.85 12.24 7.81
C GLY A 166 -0.36 11.92 6.93
N ALA A 167 -0.24 10.85 6.15
CA ALA A 167 -1.35 10.34 5.35
C ALA A 167 -1.27 8.82 5.23
N ILE A 168 -2.38 8.23 4.80
CA ILE A 168 -2.42 6.87 4.28
C ILE A 168 -2.21 6.94 2.78
N TRP A 169 -1.26 6.16 2.28
CA TRP A 169 -0.87 6.17 0.88
C TRP A 169 -1.12 4.83 0.18
N GLY A 170 -1.26 3.74 0.93
CA GLY A 170 -1.42 2.40 0.36
C GLY A 170 -2.13 1.43 1.28
N VAL A 171 -2.44 0.28 0.72
CA VAL A 171 -3.03 -0.87 1.42
C VAL A 171 -2.09 -2.06 1.22
N ALA A 172 -1.83 -2.78 2.30
CA ALA A 172 -1.09 -4.04 2.30
C ALA A 172 -1.99 -5.18 2.77
N VAL A 173 -1.71 -6.40 2.32
CA VAL A 173 -2.42 -7.60 2.72
C VAL A 173 -1.48 -8.51 3.49
N TYR A 174 -1.87 -8.90 4.70
CA TYR A 174 -1.09 -9.74 5.61
C TYR A 174 -1.82 -11.06 5.90
N ASP A 175 -1.06 -12.05 6.36
CA ASP A 175 -1.56 -13.35 6.83
C ASP A 175 -2.02 -13.37 8.30
N ALA A 176 -1.80 -12.30 9.05
CA ALA A 176 -2.15 -12.21 10.48
C ALA A 176 -2.81 -10.87 10.85
N SER A 177 -3.59 -10.88 11.93
CA SER A 177 -4.28 -9.70 12.47
C SER A 177 -3.32 -8.65 13.05
N SER A 178 -2.12 -9.07 13.42
CA SER A 178 -0.99 -8.23 13.85
C SER A 178 0.31 -8.96 13.50
N ALA A 179 1.40 -8.22 13.28
CA ALA A 179 2.64 -8.75 12.74
C ALA A 179 2.40 -9.53 11.42
N GLY A 180 2.87 -10.77 11.31
CA GLY A 180 2.70 -11.60 10.11
C GLY A 180 3.53 -11.15 8.92
N ASN A 181 3.34 -11.83 7.81
CA ASN A 181 4.04 -11.56 6.55
C ASN A 181 3.11 -10.80 5.60
N MET A 182 3.65 -9.77 4.95
CA MET A 182 2.94 -9.11 3.87
C MET A 182 2.94 -10.01 2.64
N TRP A 183 1.81 -10.10 1.94
CA TRP A 183 1.64 -10.87 0.71
C TRP A 183 1.57 -9.99 -0.54
N SER A 184 0.83 -8.89 -0.45
CA SER A 184 0.69 -7.95 -1.56
C SER A 184 0.41 -6.55 -1.04
N TRP A 185 0.61 -5.57 -1.91
CA TRP A 185 0.30 -4.18 -1.62
C TRP A 185 -0.14 -3.42 -2.87
N ALA A 186 -0.85 -2.32 -2.66
CA ALA A 186 -1.23 -1.39 -3.71
C ALA A 186 -1.31 0.04 -3.15
N PRO A 187 -0.86 1.06 -3.90
CA PRO A 187 -1.09 2.45 -3.53
C PRO A 187 -2.57 2.81 -3.70
N LEU A 188 -3.01 3.80 -2.97
CA LEU A 188 -4.31 4.44 -3.19
C LEU A 188 -4.27 5.28 -4.46
N SER A 189 -5.44 5.52 -5.06
CA SER A 189 -5.61 6.51 -6.12
C SER A 189 -5.59 7.95 -5.62
N ALA A 190 -5.83 8.15 -4.31
CA ALA A 190 -5.74 9.42 -3.62
C ALA A 190 -5.30 9.20 -2.17
N LEU A 191 -4.47 10.10 -1.63
CA LEU A 191 -4.08 10.05 -0.23
C LEU A 191 -5.27 10.27 0.70
N LYS A 192 -5.28 9.57 1.83
CA LYS A 192 -6.22 9.83 2.91
C LYS A 192 -5.49 10.53 4.06
N THR A 193 -5.69 11.85 4.15
CA THR A 193 -5.00 12.75 5.09
C THR A 193 -5.78 13.00 6.37
N SER A 194 -7.09 12.70 6.41
CA SER A 194 -7.95 12.87 7.58
C SER A 194 -8.59 11.54 7.98
N ILE A 195 -8.08 10.95 9.06
CA ILE A 195 -8.76 9.92 9.85
C ILE A 195 -8.62 10.30 11.31
N SER A 196 -9.73 10.72 11.92
CA SER A 196 -9.79 11.20 13.29
C SER A 196 -11.13 10.85 13.95
N THR A 197 -11.26 11.17 15.24
CA THR A 197 -12.48 10.95 16.01
C THR A 197 -13.69 11.62 15.32
N GLY A 198 -14.75 10.83 15.12
CA GLY A 198 -15.99 11.30 14.50
C GLY A 198 -16.06 11.07 12.99
N ASP A 199 -14.97 10.64 12.33
CA ASP A 199 -15.04 10.17 10.96
C ASP A 199 -15.81 8.83 10.89
N PRO A 200 -16.58 8.59 9.82
CA PRO A 200 -17.15 7.27 9.58
C PRO A 200 -16.05 6.22 9.42
N ALA A 201 -16.38 4.96 9.74
CA ALA A 201 -15.50 3.82 9.52
C ALA A 201 -14.93 3.84 8.09
N PRO A 202 -13.59 3.89 7.93
CA PRO A 202 -12.98 3.83 6.61
C PRO A 202 -13.36 2.53 5.90
N THR A 203 -13.58 2.63 4.59
CA THR A 203 -13.93 1.47 3.77
C THR A 203 -13.11 1.44 2.49
N ILE A 204 -12.93 0.23 1.98
CA ILE A 204 -12.55 0.00 0.59
C ILE A 204 -13.80 -0.52 -0.11
N ALA A 205 -14.29 0.25 -1.08
CA ALA A 205 -15.47 -0.14 -1.85
C ALA A 205 -15.23 -1.46 -2.61
N ALA A 206 -16.30 -2.14 -2.98
CA ALA A 206 -16.21 -3.31 -3.85
C ALA A 206 -15.43 -2.96 -5.14
N ALA A 207 -14.60 -3.89 -5.60
CA ALA A 207 -13.68 -3.79 -6.73
C ALA A 207 -12.58 -2.70 -6.64
N ALA A 208 -12.53 -1.92 -5.54
CA ALA A 208 -11.55 -0.84 -5.42
C ALA A 208 -10.15 -1.33 -5.01
N LEU A 209 -10.05 -2.46 -4.31
CA LEU A 209 -8.79 -3.13 -4.07
C LEU A 209 -8.52 -4.09 -5.22
N SER A 210 -7.55 -3.77 -6.07
CA SER A 210 -7.19 -4.60 -7.22
C SER A 210 -5.71 -4.96 -7.22
N PHE A 211 -5.43 -6.25 -7.38
CA PHE A 211 -4.07 -6.79 -7.46
C PHE A 211 -3.90 -7.60 -8.73
N LYS A 212 -2.69 -7.58 -9.28
CA LYS A 212 -2.29 -8.46 -10.37
C LYS A 212 -1.14 -9.33 -9.91
N LEU A 213 -1.28 -10.65 -10.09
CA LEU A 213 -0.21 -11.60 -9.82
C LEU A 213 0.69 -11.65 -11.07
N GLY A 214 1.72 -10.78 -11.10
CA GLY A 214 2.64 -10.63 -12.22
C GLY A 214 2.41 -9.34 -13.04
N SER A 215 3.50 -8.72 -13.49
CA SER A 215 3.53 -7.50 -14.30
C SER A 215 2.99 -7.73 -15.71
#